data_AF-A0A537EGQ1-F1
#
_entry.id   AF-A0A537EGQ1-F1
#
_cell.length_a   1.000
_cell.length_b   1.000
_cell.length_c   1.000
_cell.angle_alpha   90.00
_cell.angle_beta   90.00
_cell.angle_gamma   90.00
#
_symmetry.space_group_name_H-M   'P 1'
#
loop_
_entity.id
_entity.type
_entity.pdbx_description
1 polymer ?
#
loop_
_entity_poly.entity_id
_entity_poly.type
_entity_poly.pdbx_seq_one_letter_code
_entity_poly.pdbx_strand_id
1 'polypeptide(L)' 'MNMYESDLTKFIRQFLAEHPEEVESQKQGRAIWWDKKPGERAPVPPMRHAPKAGGNEYTFEPLDEADL' A
#
# COMPACT_ATOMS: atom_id res chain seq x y z
N MET A 1 -21.47 -23.31 -12.41
CA MET A 1 -21.63 -22.07 -13.20
C MET A 1 -20.23 -21.50 -13.42
N ASN A 2 -19.70 -21.49 -14.64
CA ASN A 2 -18.49 -20.71 -14.89
C ASN A 2 -18.90 -19.24 -14.84
N MET A 3 -18.42 -18.50 -13.83
CA MET A 3 -18.61 -17.06 -13.77
C MET A 3 -18.02 -16.42 -15.03
N TYR A 4 -18.73 -15.46 -15.61
CA TYR A 4 -18.22 -14.72 -16.75
C TYR A 4 -16.93 -13.99 -16.36
N GLU A 5 -15.88 -14.19 -17.14
CA GLU A 5 -14.62 -13.47 -17.04
C GLU A 5 -14.46 -12.62 -18.31
N SER A 6 -14.18 -11.33 -18.14
CA SER A 6 -13.98 -10.41 -19.26
C SER A 6 -12.72 -10.79 -20.03
N ASP A 7 -12.72 -10.49 -21.33
CA ASP A 7 -11.57 -10.83 -22.19
C ASP A 7 -10.31 -10.05 -21.81
N LEU A 8 -10.48 -8.85 -21.25
CA LEU A 8 -9.38 -8.08 -20.66
C LEU A 8 -8.74 -8.81 -19.48
N THR A 9 -9.53 -9.38 -18.57
CA THR A 9 -8.99 -10.11 -17.42
C THR A 9 -8.22 -11.35 -17.87
N LYS A 10 -8.75 -12.10 -18.85
CA LYS A 10 -8.06 -13.25 -19.43
C LYS A 10 -6.73 -12.84 -20.08
N PHE A 11 -6.75 -11.74 -20.84
CA PHE A 11 -5.56 -11.18 -21.48
C PHE A 11 -4.49 -10.81 -20.43
N ILE A 12 -4.85 -10.02 -19.41
CA ILE A 12 -3.91 -9.61 -18.37
C ILE A 12 -3.31 -10.83 -17.66
N ARG A 13 -4.14 -11.82 -17.34
CA ARG A 13 -3.68 -13.05 -16.69
C ARG A 13 -2.68 -13.81 -17.55
N GLN A 14 -2.97 -13.98 -18.85
CA GLN A 14 -2.08 -14.66 -19.77
C GLN A 14 -0.78 -13.88 -19.95
N PHE A 15 -0.87 -12.57 -20.15
CA PHE A 15 0.29 -11.68 -20.31
C PHE A 15 1.22 -11.74 -19.10
N LEU A 16 0.69 -11.63 -17.88
CA LEU A 16 1.52 -11.69 -16.67
C LEU A 16 2.11 -13.10 -16.41
N ALA A 17 1.48 -14.16 -16.92
CA ALA A 17 2.03 -15.51 -16.85
C ALA A 17 3.22 -15.70 -17.82
N GLU A 18 3.18 -15.03 -18.97
CA GLU A 18 4.25 -15.05 -19.98
C GLU A 18 5.38 -14.07 -19.64
N HIS A 19 5.09 -12.99 -18.91
CA HIS A 19 6.01 -11.89 -18.58
C HIS A 19 6.20 -11.72 -17.06
N PRO A 20 6.89 -12.65 -16.38
CA PRO A 20 7.15 -12.52 -14.94
C PRO A 20 7.99 -11.29 -14.58
N GLU A 21 8.78 -10.75 -15.50
CA GLU A 21 9.54 -9.51 -15.32
C GLU A 21 8.64 -8.29 -15.04
N GLU A 22 7.44 -8.26 -15.62
CA GLU A 22 6.48 -7.17 -15.40
C GLU A 22 5.90 -7.21 -13.98
N VAL A 23 5.83 -8.40 -13.37
CA VAL A 23 5.44 -8.54 -11.97
C VAL A 23 6.49 -7.93 -11.04
N GLU A 24 7.77 -8.16 -11.32
CA GLU A 24 8.85 -7.54 -10.56
C GLU A 24 8.92 -6.02 -10.78
N SER A 25 8.72 -5.57 -12.02
CA SER A 25 8.59 -4.15 -12.35
C SER A 25 7.43 -3.48 -11.59
N GLN A 26 6.26 -4.13 -11.53
CA GLN A 26 5.13 -3.64 -10.73
C GLN A 26 5.45 -3.53 -9.24
N LYS A 27 6.13 -4.53 -8.67
CA LYS A 27 6.56 -4.48 -7.26
C LYS A 27 7.50 -3.31 -7.00
N GLN A 28 8.49 -3.12 -7.87
CA GLN A 28 9.43 -1.99 -7.76
C GLN A 28 8.70 -0.64 -7.89
N GLY A 29 7.81 -0.50 -8.88
CA GLY A 29 7.03 0.72 -9.09
C GLY A 29 6.10 1.03 -7.91
N ARG A 30 5.45 0.01 -7.34
CA ARG A 30 4.63 0.16 -6.14
C ARG A 30 5.43 0.59 -4.92
N ALA A 31 6.62 0.04 -4.73
CA ALA A 31 7.46 0.34 -3.57
C ALA A 31 7.88 1.82 -3.47
N ILE A 32 7.97 2.53 -4.61
CA ILE A 32 8.36 3.95 -4.64
C ILE A 32 7.40 4.84 -3.83
N TRP A 33 6.09 4.58 -3.91
CA TRP A 33 5.06 5.44 -3.31
C TRP A 33 4.11 4.74 -2.35
N TRP A 34 3.82 3.45 -2.56
CA TRP A 34 2.78 2.73 -1.82
C TRP A 34 3.35 1.90 -0.69
N ASP A 35 4.43 1.15 -0.94
CA ASP A 35 5.00 0.23 0.05
C ASP A 35 6.02 0.95 0.96
N LYS A 36 5.66 2.12 1.47
CA LYS A 36 6.48 2.87 2.44
C LYS A 36 6.32 2.28 3.84
N LYS A 37 7.44 1.89 4.43
CA LYS A 37 7.52 1.52 5.85
C LYS A 37 7.15 2.71 6.74
N PRO A 38 6.60 2.48 7.94
CA PRO A 38 6.23 3.55 8.85
C PRO A 38 7.34 4.60 9.06
N GLY A 39 8.60 4.17 9.20
CA GLY A 39 9.75 5.07 9.35
C GLY A 39 10.18 5.83 8.10
N GLU A 40 9.77 5.40 6.90
CA GLU A 40 10.06 6.08 5.63
C GLU A 40 8.98 7.10 5.25
N ARG A 41 7.85 7.07 5.95
CA ARG A 41 6.79 8.06 5.78
C ARG A 41 7.23 9.38 6.39
N ALA A 42 6.59 10.47 5.95
CA ALA A 42 6.82 11.76 6.59
C ALA A 42 6.51 11.65 8.09
N PRO A 43 7.37 12.20 8.97
CA PRO A 43 7.12 12.16 10.41
C PRO A 43 5.81 12.88 10.71
N VAL A 44 5.08 12.38 11.69
CA VAL A 44 3.89 13.07 12.20
C VAL A 44 4.33 14.49 12.61
N PRO A 45 3.68 15.55 12.09
CA PRO A 45 4.09 16.91 12.41
C PRO A 45 4.04 17.13 13.93
N PRO A 46 5.04 17.82 14.53
CA PRO A 46 5.02 18.09 15.96
C PRO A 46 3.85 19.01 16.29
N MET A 47 3.12 18.66 17.35
CA MET A 47 1.93 19.40 17.79
C MET A 47 2.32 20.83 18.20
N ARG A 48 1.89 21.85 17.43
CA ARG A 48 2.11 23.27 17.78
C ARG A 48 1.03 23.83 18.72
N HIS A 49 -0.19 23.27 18.68
CA HIS A 49 -1.33 23.67 19.51
C HIS A 49 -2.17 22.44 19.86
N ALA A 50 -2.70 22.38 21.09
CA ALA A 50 -3.63 21.33 21.49
C ALA A 50 -4.95 21.46 20.69
N PRO A 51 -5.49 20.36 20.12
CA PRO A 51 -6.76 20.40 19.39
C PRO A 51 -7.90 20.73 20.37
N LYS A 52 -8.73 21.72 20.00
CA LYS A 52 -9.87 22.19 20.83
C LYS A 52 -11.01 21.16 20.89
N ALA A 53 -11.00 20.18 19.99
CA ALA A 53 -11.88 19.02 19.97
C ALA A 53 -10.99 17.78 19.87
N GLY A 54 -11.05 16.91 20.87
CA GLY A 54 -10.14 15.77 20.99
C GLY A 54 -10.33 14.74 19.87
N GLY A 55 -9.31 14.63 19.02
CA GLY A 55 -8.98 13.41 18.29
C GLY A 55 -7.80 12.73 19.01
N ASN A 56 -7.91 11.43 19.25
CA ASN A 56 -6.86 10.61 19.87
C ASN A 56 -5.81 10.16 18.86
N GLU A 57 -5.55 10.97 17.84
CA GLU A 57 -4.59 10.68 16.76
C GLU A 57 -3.14 10.48 17.24
N TYR A 58 -2.84 10.84 18.50
CA TYR A 58 -1.56 10.56 19.16
C TYR A 58 -1.55 9.26 20.00
N THR A 59 -2.68 8.60 20.18
CA THR A 59 -2.80 7.35 20.96
C THR A 59 -2.41 6.13 20.13
N PHE A 60 -2.45 6.24 18.81
CA PHE A 60 -2.09 5.15 17.91
C PHE A 60 -0.64 5.32 17.47
N GLU A 61 0.26 4.60 18.14
CA GLU A 61 1.60 4.40 17.63
C GLU A 61 1.52 3.65 16.28
N PRO A 62 2.32 4.04 15.27
CA PRO A 62 2.38 3.26 14.04
C PRO A 62 2.88 1.87 14.39
N LEU A 63 2.08 0.84 14.11
CA LEU A 63 2.50 -0.55 14.28
C LEU A 63 3.68 -0.83 13.35
N ASP A 64 4.73 -1.43 13.91
CA ASP A 64 5.82 -1.98 13.11
C ASP A 64 5.37 -3.31 12.49
N GLU A 65 5.98 -3.69 11.37
CA GLU A 65 5.69 -4.96 10.68
C GLU A 65 5.92 -6.21 11.57
N ALA A 66 6.69 -6.06 12.65
CA ALA A 66 6.93 -7.12 13.64
C ALA A 66 5.76 -7.33 14.63
N ASP A 67 4.82 -6.37 14.71
CA ASP A 67 3.70 -6.35 15.65
C ASP A 67 2.35 -6.74 14.98
N LEU A 68 2.38 -7.13 13.70
CA LEU A 68 1.24 -7.64 12.93
C LEU A 68 1.21 -9.18 12.90
#